data_AF-A0A3D2Z1I4-F1
#
_entry.id   AF-A0A3D2Z1I4-F1
#
_cell.length_a   1.000
_cell.length_b   1.000
_cell.length_c   1.000
_cell.angle_alpha   90.00
_cell.angle_beta   90.00
_cell.angle_gamma   90.00
#
_symmetry.space_group_name_H-M   'P 1'
#
loop_
_entity.id
_entity.type
_entity.pdbx_description
1 polymer ?
#
loop_
_entity_poly.entity_id
_entity_poly.type
_entity_poly.pdbx_seq_one_letter_code
_entity_poly.pdbx_strand_id
1 'polypeptide(L)'
;MATEPTLISRTLGGDREAFAELIQGYLGLVHGIILNKVRRPDEVEDLAQDVFVKAFQELPKLRDRGKFGPWLGRIAMNQAQAWLRQRQSRCAVVPTPPTDSGRKSGSPQHSHC
;
A
#
# COMPACT_ATOMS: atom_id res chain seq x y z
N MET A 1 18.27 -12.86 21.82
CA MET A 1 17.55 -12.27 20.68
C MET A 1 17.45 -13.32 19.60
N ALA A 2 16.24 -13.63 19.12
CA ALA A 2 16.07 -14.58 18.03
C ALA A 2 16.52 -13.95 16.69
N THR A 3 16.94 -14.76 15.74
CA THR A 3 17.30 -14.27 14.40
C THR A 3 16.05 -14.01 13.55
N GLU A 4 16.11 -13.09 12.58
CA GLU A 4 14.98 -12.80 11.67
C GLU A 4 14.36 -14.07 11.07
N PRO A 5 15.15 -15.04 10.54
CA PRO A 5 14.56 -16.23 9.95
C PRO A 5 13.79 -17.08 10.96
N THR A 6 14.22 -17.09 12.22
CA THR A 6 13.54 -17.81 13.31
C THR A 6 12.20 -17.16 13.64
N LEU A 7 12.18 -15.83 13.78
CA LEU A 7 10.96 -15.07 14.06
C LEU A 7 9.93 -15.20 12.93
N ILE A 8 10.39 -15.17 11.68
CA ILE A 8 9.52 -15.38 10.51
C ILE A 8 8.93 -16.79 10.52
N SER A 9 9.73 -17.81 10.84
CA SER A 9 9.26 -19.19 10.92
C SER A 9 8.17 -19.37 11.98
N ARG A 10 8.37 -18.79 13.16
CA ARG A 10 7.39 -18.80 14.26
C ARG A 10 6.12 -18.05 13.87
N THR A 11 6.26 -16.87 13.25
CA THR A 11 5.13 -16.07 12.76
C THR A 11 4.26 -16.87 11.80
N LEU A 12 4.87 -17.58 10.85
CA LEU A 12 4.15 -18.44 9.89
C LEU A 12 3.48 -19.65 10.58
N GLY A 13 3.97 -20.05 11.75
CA GLY A 13 3.33 -21.04 12.63
C GLY A 13 2.18 -20.49 13.48
N GLY A 14 1.83 -19.21 13.34
CA GLY A 14 0.74 -18.56 14.08
C GLY A 14 1.16 -17.83 15.36
N ASP A 15 2.46 -17.76 15.64
CA ASP A 15 3.00 -17.04 16.80
C ASP A 15 2.97 -15.52 16.57
N ARG A 16 2.00 -14.85 17.18
CA ARG A 16 1.82 -13.40 17.07
C ARG A 16 2.91 -12.62 17.81
N GLU A 17 3.48 -13.18 18.88
CA GLU A 17 4.55 -12.51 19.64
C GLU A 17 5.84 -12.47 18.82
N ALA A 18 6.12 -13.54 18.06
CA ALA A 18 7.26 -13.56 17.14
C ALA A 18 7.14 -12.46 16.05
N PHE A 19 5.92 -12.16 15.60
CA PHE A 19 5.71 -11.06 14.66
C PHE A 19 5.89 -9.69 15.32
N ALA A 20 5.44 -9.53 16.56
CA ALA A 20 5.66 -8.29 17.32
C ALA A 20 7.16 -8.02 17.52
N GLU A 21 7.95 -9.03 17.90
CA GLU A 21 9.42 -8.91 18.02
C GLU A 21 10.05 -8.51 16.68
N LEU A 22 9.58 -9.10 15.57
CA LEU A 22 10.02 -8.72 14.23
C LEU A 22 9.68 -7.26 13.93
N ILE A 23 8.45 -6.79 14.20
CA ILE A 23 8.06 -5.38 13.98
C ILE A 23 8.97 -4.43 14.76
N GLN A 24 9.21 -4.70 16.05
CA GLN A 24 10.04 -3.82 16.89
C GLN A 24 11.43 -3.61 16.31
N GLY A 25 12.04 -4.64 15.70
CA GLY A 25 13.33 -4.52 15.03
C GLY A 25 13.33 -3.67 13.76
N TYR A 26 12.18 -3.50 13.09
CA TYR A 26 12.07 -2.81 11.80
C TYR A 26 11.27 -1.50 11.84
N LEU A 27 10.71 -1.13 12.99
CA LEU A 27 9.94 0.11 13.16
C LEU A 27 10.72 1.34 12.67
N GLY A 28 11.98 1.47 13.11
CA GLY A 28 12.83 2.59 12.71
C GLY A 28 13.13 2.63 11.21
N LEU A 29 13.34 1.46 10.57
CA LEU A 29 13.58 1.37 9.13
C LEU A 29 12.36 1.85 8.33
N VAL A 30 11.18 1.31 8.65
CA VAL A 30 9.93 1.63 7.95
C VAL A 30 9.58 3.10 8.14
N HIS A 31 9.62 3.58 9.38
CA HIS A 31 9.35 4.97 9.71
C HIS A 31 10.30 5.92 8.98
N GLY A 32 11.61 5.61 8.95
CA GLY A 32 12.61 6.41 8.22
C GLY A 32 12.37 6.47 6.71
N ILE A 33 12.01 5.35 6.08
CA ILE A 33 11.70 5.30 4.64
C ILE A 33 10.49 6.16 4.31
N ILE A 34 9.41 6.03 5.08
CA ILE A 34 8.16 6.75 4.84
C ILE A 34 8.34 8.24 5.13
N LEU A 35 8.99 8.60 6.24
CA LEU A 35 9.24 9.99 6.63
C LEU A 35 10.03 10.76 5.57
N ASN A 36 11.03 10.12 4.95
CA ASN A 36 11.80 10.72 3.86
C ASN A 36 10.92 11.11 2.65
N LYS A 37 9.86 10.34 2.38
CA LYS A 37 8.96 10.57 1.24
C LYS A 37 7.76 11.48 1.56
N VAL A 38 7.14 11.29 2.72
CA VAL A 38 5.84 11.91 3.07
C VAL A 38 6.01 13.22 3.85
N ARG A 39 7.12 13.38 4.60
CA ARG A 39 7.46 14.58 5.40
C ARG A 39 6.33 15.12 6.28
N ARG A 40 5.42 14.26 6.73
CA ARG A 40 4.31 14.60 7.65
C ARG A 40 4.23 13.50 8.71
N PRO A 41 4.64 13.76 9.96
CA PRO A 41 4.74 12.74 11.00
C PRO A 41 3.45 11.95 11.22
N ASP A 42 2.29 12.63 11.25
CA ASP A 42 1.00 11.99 11.51
C ASP A 42 0.66 10.92 10.45
N GLU A 43 0.94 11.21 9.17
CA GLU A 43 0.70 10.28 8.06
C GLU A 43 1.72 9.14 8.05
N VAL A 44 2.90 9.33 8.66
CA VAL A 44 3.96 8.32 8.67
C VAL A 44 3.56 7.14 9.55
N GLU A 45 2.95 7.41 10.71
CA GLU A 45 2.48 6.38 11.64
C GLU A 45 1.40 5.50 10.97
N ASP A 46 0.39 6.13 10.38
CA ASP A 46 -0.70 5.44 9.67
C ASP A 46 -0.15 4.56 8.52
N LEU A 47 0.76 5.12 7.72
CA LEU A 47 1.36 4.37 6.62
C LEU A 47 2.29 3.25 7.10
N ALA A 48 2.98 3.43 8.22
CA ALA A 48 3.81 2.38 8.81
C ALA A 48 2.93 1.20 9.25
N GLN A 49 1.77 1.47 9.85
CA GLN A 49 0.82 0.43 10.22
C GLN A 49 0.33 -0.35 8.99
N ASP A 50 -0.06 0.33 7.92
CA ASP A 50 -0.44 -0.29 6.64
C ASP A 50 0.68 -1.19 6.08
N VAL A 51 1.94 -0.75 6.18
CA VAL A 51 3.11 -1.53 5.74
C VAL A 51 3.22 -2.81 6.53
N PHE A 52 3.09 -2.77 7.87
CA PHE A 52 3.20 -3.97 8.69
C PHE A 52 2.01 -4.92 8.48
N VAL A 53 0.80 -4.41 8.27
CA VAL A 53 -0.36 -5.24 7.92
C VAL A 53 -0.13 -5.95 6.58
N LYS A 54 0.36 -5.23 5.56
CA LYS A 54 0.71 -5.84 4.26
C LYS A 54 1.85 -6.83 4.39
N ALA A 55 2.87 -6.50 5.17
CA ALA A 55 3.99 -7.38 5.43
C ALA A 55 3.50 -8.69 6.07
N PHE A 56 2.59 -8.65 7.04
CA PHE A 56 2.02 -9.86 7.64
C PHE A 56 1.31 -10.74 6.59
N GLN A 57 0.49 -10.11 5.73
CA GLN A 57 -0.27 -10.81 4.68
C GLN A 57 0.62 -11.41 3.59
N GLU A 58 1.71 -10.74 3.25
CA GLU A 58 2.65 -11.17 2.20
C GLU A 58 3.81 -12.00 2.73
N LEU A 59 3.99 -12.10 4.05
CA LEU A 59 5.08 -12.86 4.68
C LEU A 59 5.20 -14.31 4.18
N PRO A 60 4.10 -15.06 3.96
CA PRO A 60 4.20 -16.42 3.40
C PRO A 60 4.82 -16.48 2.00
N LYS A 61 4.81 -15.38 1.25
CA LYS A 61 5.38 -15.27 -0.10
C LYS A 61 6.88 -14.94 -0.07
N LEU A 62 7.44 -14.63 1.09
CA LEU A 62 8.87 -14.34 1.24
C LEU A 62 9.70 -15.62 1.03
N ARG A 63 10.38 -15.70 -0.11
CA ARG A 63 11.19 -16.87 -0.49
C ARG A 63 12.47 -17.01 0.34
N ASP A 64 13.10 -15.88 0.69
CA ASP A 64 14.36 -15.83 1.42
C ASP A 64 14.16 -15.04 2.72
N ARG A 65 14.11 -15.78 3.83
CA ARG A 65 13.85 -15.23 5.16
C ARG A 65 15.00 -14.35 5.66
N GLY A 66 16.21 -14.49 5.12
CA GLY A 66 17.35 -13.62 5.43
C GLY A 66 17.31 -12.27 4.71
N LYS A 67 16.34 -12.06 3.82
CA LYS A 67 16.15 -10.80 3.07
C LYS A 67 14.90 -10.05 3.50
N PHE A 68 14.43 -10.28 4.72
CA PHE A 68 13.23 -9.62 5.24
C PHE A 68 13.38 -8.09 5.26
N GLY A 69 14.50 -7.55 5.75
CA GLY A 69 14.74 -6.10 5.75
C GLY A 69 14.60 -5.42 4.38
N PRO A 70 15.36 -5.82 3.35
CA PRO A 70 15.21 -5.28 2.00
C PRO A 70 13.81 -5.47 1.39
N TRP A 71 13.17 -6.62 1.65
CA TRP A 71 11.82 -6.90 1.19
C TRP A 71 10.78 -5.97 1.84
N LEU A 72 10.85 -5.79 3.16
CA LEU A 72 10.01 -4.87 3.91
C LEU A 72 10.21 -3.42 3.48
N GLY A 73 11.47 -3.01 3.26
CA GLY A 73 11.79 -1.69 2.73
C GLY A 73 11.15 -1.42 1.38
N ARG A 74 11.02 -2.45 0.51
CA ARG A 74 10.31 -2.33 -0.77
C ARG A 74 8.81 -2.13 -0.57
N ILE A 75 8.19 -2.83 0.39
CA ILE A 75 6.77 -2.62 0.74
C ILE A 75 6.58 -1.18 1.24
N ALA A 76 7.43 -0.71 2.15
CA ALA A 76 7.39 0.65 2.69
C ALA A 76 7.51 1.73 1.59
N MET A 77 8.48 1.57 0.69
CA MET A 77 8.66 2.47 -0.44
C MET A 77 7.44 2.50 -1.36
N ASN A 78 6.89 1.33 -1.69
CA ASN A 78 5.70 1.22 -2.54
C ASN A 78 4.48 1.89 -1.91
N GLN A 79 4.29 1.72 -0.60
CA GLN A 79 3.20 2.33 0.16
C GLN A 79 3.32 3.86 0.17
N ALA A 80 4.52 4.39 0.48
CA ALA A 80 4.76 5.83 0.46
C ALA A 80 4.54 6.44 -0.93
N GLN A 81 4.98 5.74 -2.00
CA GLN A 81 4.74 6.17 -3.37
C GLN A 81 3.25 6.14 -3.76
N ALA A 82 2.51 5.11 -3.33
CA ALA A 82 1.08 5.02 -3.58
C ALA A 82 0.32 6.18 -2.93
N TRP A 83 0.64 6.50 -1.67
CA TRP A 83 0.07 7.64 -0.95
C TRP A 83 0.38 8.97 -1.65
N LEU A 84 1.62 9.19 -2.11
CA LEU A 84 1.98 10.40 -2.86
C LEU A 84 1.19 10.54 -4.17
N ARG A 85 1.01 9.46 -4.93
CA ARG A 85 0.21 9.46 -6.17
C ARG A 85 -1.28 9.77 -5.89
N GLN A 86 -1.84 9.20 -4.83
CA GLN A 86 -3.22 9.48 -4.42
C GLN A 86 -3.41 10.93 -3.98
N ARG A 87 -2.44 11.51 -3.28
CA ARG A 87 -2.50 12.93 -2.88
C ARG A 87 -2.44 13.86 -4.09
N GLN A 88 -1.58 13.57 -5.07
CA GLN A 88 -1.49 14.37 -6.30
C GLN A 88 -2.79 14.33 -7.10
N SER A 89 -3.41 13.15 -7.25
CA SER A 89 -4.69 13.01 -7.96
C SER A 89 -5.85 13.67 -7.22
N ARG A 90 -5.86 13.67 -5.88
CA ARG A 90 -6.85 14.41 -5.06
C ARG A 90 -6.74 15.93 -5.18
N CYS A 91 -5.52 16.47 -5.34
CA CYS A 91 -5.35 17.89 -5.65
C CYS A 91 -5.62 18.23 -7.12
N ALA A 92 -5.58 17.25 -8.02
CA ALA A 92 -5.81 17.43 -9.46
C ALA A 92 -7.27 17.29 -9.89
N VAL A 93 -8.24 17.44 -8.98
CA VAL A 93 -9.67 17.46 -9.35
C VAL A 93 -10.04 18.88 -9.83
N VAL A 94 -9.88 19.12 -11.13
CA VAL A 94 -10.70 20.11 -11.83
C VAL A 94 -12.08 19.46 -12.01
N PRO A 95 -13.20 20.07 -11.57
CA PRO A 95 -14.51 19.53 -11.88
C PRO A 95 -14.76 19.76 -13.37
N THR A 96 -14.78 18.69 -14.17
CA THR A 96 -15.40 18.77 -15.48
C THR A 96 -16.91 18.83 -15.30
N PRO A 97 -17.61 19.83 -15.87
CA PRO A 97 -19.06 19.88 -15.80
C PRO A 97 -19.66 18.67 -16.51
N PRO A 98 -20.85 18.19 -16.07
CA PRO A 98 -21.51 17.07 -16.72
C PRO A 98 -21.87 17.45 -18.15
N THR A 99 -21.22 16.82 -19.12
CA THR A 99 -21.66 16.83 -20.52
C THR A 99 -22.98 16.08 -20.57
N ASP A 100 -24.07 16.84 -20.70
CA ASP A 100 -25.41 16.36 -21.00
C ASP A 100 -25.35 15.39 -22.18
N SER A 101 -25.64 14.12 -21.89
CA SER A 101 -25.79 13.07 -22.89
C SER A 101 -27.17 13.22 -23.52
N GLY A 102 -27.27 14.15 -24.46
CA GLY A 102 -28.40 14.35 -25.36
C GLY A 102 -28.57 13.17 -26.30
N ARG A 103 -29.24 12.12 -25.81
CA ARG A 103 -29.92 11.07 -26.56
C ARG A 103 -30.63 11.66 -27.80
N LYS A 104 -30.22 11.27 -28.99
CA LYS A 104 -31.13 11.12 -30.14
C LYS A 104 -30.89 9.79 -30.82
N SER A 105 -31.78 8.87 -30.48
CA SER A 105 -32.16 7.68 -31.22
C SER A 105 -32.37 8.02 -32.70
N GLY A 106 -31.67 7.30 -33.58
CA GLY A 106 -32.10 7.14 -34.95
C GLY A 106 -33.37 6.27 -34.97
N SER A 107 -34.36 6.68 -35.74
CA SER A 107 -35.33 5.77 -36.36
C SER A 107 -35.84 6.40 -37.67
N PRO A 108 -36.09 5.58 -38.70
CA PRO A 108 -36.16 6.01 -40.10
C PRO A 108 -37.57 6.46 -40.51
N GLN A 109 -37.65 7.44 -41.42
CA GLN A 109 -38.89 7.82 -42.07
C GLN A 109 -39.38 6.67 -42.95
N HIS A 110 -40.54 6.09 -42.59
CA HIS A 110 -41.41 5.44 -43.55
C HIS A 110 -41.85 6.49 -44.58
N SER A 111 -41.57 6.27 -45.85
CA SER A 111 -42.26 6.95 -46.96
C SER A 111 -42.90 5.87 -47.82
N HIS A 112 -44.21 5.86 -47.74
CA HIS A 112 -45.12 5.11 -48.60
C HIS A 112 -45.19 5.84 -49.94
N CYS A 113 -44.86 5.15 -51.03
CA CYS A 113 -45.53 5.25 -52.32
C CYS A 113 -45.23 3.96 -53.09
#